data_AF-A0A4R0N9N4-F1
#
_entry.id   AF-A0A4R0N9N4-F1
#
_cell.length_a   1.000
_cell.length_b   1.000
_cell.length_c   1.000
_cell.angle_alpha   90.00
_cell.angle_beta   90.00
_cell.angle_gamma   90.00
#
_symmetry.space_group_name_H-M   'P 1'
#
loop_
_entity.id
_entity.type
_entity.pdbx_description
1 polymer ?
#
loop_
_entity_poly.entity_id
_entity_poly.type
_entity_poly.pdbx_seq_one_letter_code
_entity_poly.pdbx_strand_id
1 'polypeptide(L)' 'MYDQYRGLGFPGADDLGNMFQFYRDFDEVCNGVRDVKYSKVLNPELQSFDMWLEANANRIPLE' A
#
# COMPACT_ATOMS: atom_id res chain seq x y z
N MET A 1 13.53 -1.87 11.12
CA MET A 1 12.83 -2.21 9.85
C MET A 1 12.62 -0.96 9.01
N TYR A 2 11.99 0.11 9.53
CA TYR A 2 11.90 1.38 8.77
C TYR A 2 13.22 2.10 8.63
N ASP A 3 14.07 2.10 9.66
CA ASP A 3 15.40 2.72 9.55
C ASP A 3 16.27 2.05 8.49
N GLN A 4 16.07 0.76 8.24
CA GLN A 4 16.71 0.06 7.12
C GLN A 4 16.17 0.57 5.78
N TYR A 5 14.85 0.80 5.67
CA TYR A 5 14.23 1.35 4.47
C TYR A 5 14.69 2.80 4.19
N ARG A 6 14.76 3.64 5.23
CA ARG A 6 15.32 5.00 5.16
C ARG A 6 16.77 5.00 4.69
N GLY A 7 17.54 4.01 5.14
CA GLY A 7 18.93 3.80 4.76
C GLY A 7 19.16 3.33 3.31
N LEU A 8 18.12 3.11 2.50
CA LEU A 8 18.27 2.66 1.10
C LEU A 8 18.82 3.76 0.16
N GLY A 9 18.86 5.02 0.62
CA GLY A 9 19.62 6.10 -0.03
C GLY A 9 19.06 6.62 -1.37
N PHE A 10 17.94 6.09 -1.84
CA PHE A 10 17.24 6.64 -3.01
C PHE A 10 16.38 7.85 -2.62
N PRO A 11 16.09 8.78 -3.56
CA PRO A 11 15.23 9.93 -3.28
C PRO A 11 13.84 9.50 -2.76
N GLY A 12 13.47 9.97 -1.57
CA GLY A 12 12.21 9.62 -0.90
C GLY A 12 12.27 8.38 0.01
N ALA A 13 13.43 7.76 0.19
CA ALA A 13 13.59 6.63 1.11
C ALA A 13 13.20 6.98 2.57
N ASP A 14 13.56 8.18 3.02
CA ASP A 14 13.19 8.70 4.35
C ASP A 14 11.67 8.83 4.52
N ASP A 15 11.01 9.43 3.52
CA ASP A 15 9.57 9.65 3.51
C ASP A 15 8.79 8.34 3.49
N LEU A 16 9.22 7.38 2.66
CA LEU A 16 8.59 6.05 2.62
C LEU A 16 8.83 5.29 3.92
N GLY A 17 10.01 5.39 4.53
CA GLY A 17 10.27 4.83 5.85
C GLY A 17 9.34 5.41 6.92
N ASN A 18 9.08 6.73 6.89
CA ASN A 18 8.10 7.37 7.76
C ASN A 18 6.67 6.89 7.49
N MET A 19 6.28 6.75 6.22
CA MET A 19 4.96 6.24 5.84
C MET A 19 4.73 4.81 6.35
N PHE A 20 5.71 3.90 6.16
CA PHE A 20 5.61 2.54 6.68
C PHE A 20 5.55 2.51 8.21
N GLN A 21 6.31 3.39 8.88
CA GLN A 21 6.19 3.53 10.33
C GLN A 21 4.79 3.96 10.75
N PHE A 22 4.21 4.96 10.09
CA PHE A 22 2.86 5.41 10.38
C PHE A 22 1.82 4.31 10.17
N TYR A 23 1.89 3.57 9.05
CA TYR A 23 0.96 2.49 8.75
C TYR A 23 0.99 1.34 9.77
N ARG A 24 2.13 1.11 10.45
CA ARG A 24 2.21 0.11 11.53
C ARG A 24 1.80 0.68 12.89
N ASP A 25 2.36 1.83 13.26
CA ASP A 25 2.22 2.36 14.63
C ASP A 25 0.84 3.02 14.86
N PHE A 26 0.16 3.40 13.78
CA PHE A 26 -1.14 4.08 13.80
C PHE A 26 -2.12 3.44 12.80
N ASP A 27 -2.13 2.11 12.73
CA ASP A 27 -2.96 1.35 11.80
C ASP A 27 -4.46 1.62 12.01
N GLU A 28 -4.93 1.77 13.25
CA GLU A 28 -6.31 2.12 13.57
C GLU A 28 -6.73 3.44 12.93
N VAL A 29 -5.86 4.46 12.97
CA VAL A 29 -6.11 5.77 12.35
C VAL A 29 -6.10 5.64 10.83
N CYS A 30 -5.11 4.91 10.29
CA CYS A 30 -4.96 4.72 8.85
C CYS A 30 -6.12 3.93 8.24
N ASN A 31 -6.57 2.87 8.90
CA ASN A 31 -7.63 1.97 8.42
C ASN A 31 -9.02 2.51 8.75
N GLY A 32 -9.19 3.17 9.89
CA GLY A 32 -10.49 3.69 10.33
C GLY A 32 -11.09 4.72 9.37
N VAL A 33 -10.26 5.48 8.66
CA VAL A 33 -10.71 6.48 7.66
C VAL A 33 -10.84 5.91 6.24
N ARG A 34 -10.53 4.62 6.03
CA ARG A 34 -10.49 3.96 4.70
C ARG A 34 -11.49 2.81 4.61
N ASP A 35 -12.78 3.14 4.62
CA ASP A 35 -13.83 2.13 4.49
C ASP A 35 -13.87 1.53 3.06
N VAL A 36 -13.40 0.29 2.95
CA VAL A 36 -13.39 -0.48 1.69
C VAL A 36 -14.81 -0.76 1.19
N LYS A 37 -15.77 -1.02 2.08
CA LYS A 37 -17.16 -1.28 1.68
C LYS A 37 -17.77 -0.04 1.06
N TYR A 38 -17.58 1.12 1.69
CA TYR A 38 -18.06 2.39 1.16
C TYR A 38 -17.38 2.74 -0.17
N SER A 39 -16.07 2.50 -0.27
CA SER A 39 -15.32 2.69 -1.53
C SER A 39 -15.90 1.87 -2.69
N LYS A 40 -16.33 0.64 -2.43
CA LYS A 40 -17.01 -0.23 -3.43
C LYS A 40 -18.41 0.24 -3.80
N VAL A 41 -19.13 0.90 -2.89
CA VAL A 41 -20.42 1.53 -3.22
C VAL A 41 -20.22 2.68 -4.20
N LEU A 42 -19.16 3.48 -4.02
CA LEU A 42 -18.82 4.59 -4.92
C LEU A 42 -18.28 4.11 -6.26
N ASN A 43 -17.47 3.05 -6.27
CA ASN A 43 -16.93 2.43 -7.48
C ASN A 43 -17.08 0.89 -7.42
N PRO A 44 -18.14 0.33 -8.02
CA PRO A 44 -18.35 -1.11 -8.07
C PRO A 44 -17.26 -1.90 -8.81
N GLU A 45 -16.47 -1.24 -9.68
CA GLU A 45 -15.36 -1.86 -10.42
C GLU A 45 -14.06 -1.94 -9.59
N LEU A 46 -14.07 -1.43 -8.34
CA LEU A 46 -12.90 -1.46 -7.46
C LEU A 46 -12.45 -2.90 -7.18
N GLN A 47 -11.21 -3.19 -7.55
CA GLN A 47 -10.61 -4.51 -7.44
C GLN A 47 -10.06 -4.77 -6.02
N SER A 48 -10.13 -6.02 -5.56
CA SER A 48 -9.23 -6.49 -4.50
C SER A 48 -7.81 -6.64 -5.06
N PHE A 49 -6.83 -6.80 -4.17
CA PHE A 49 -5.45 -7.06 -4.61
C PHE A 49 -5.36 -8.36 -5.43
N ASP A 50 -6.06 -9.43 -5.04
CA ASP A 50 -6.08 -10.70 -5.77
C ASP A 50 -6.65 -10.55 -7.18
N MET A 51 -7.77 -9.83 -7.33
CA MET A 51 -8.38 -9.55 -8.65
C MET A 51 -7.44 -8.74 -9.53
N TRP A 52 -6.78 -7.73 -8.95
CA TRP A 52 -5.81 -6.91 -9.67
C TRP A 52 -4.60 -7.74 -10.10
N LEU A 53 -4.10 -8.60 -9.22
CA LEU A 53 -2.95 -9.46 -9.49
C LEU A 53 -3.28 -10.48 -10.58
N GLU A 54 -4.44 -11.13 -10.53
CA GLU A 54 -4.90 -12.04 -11.58
C GLU A 54 -4.92 -11.36 -12.96
N ALA A 55 -5.38 -10.11 -13.03
CA ALA A 55 -5.44 -9.35 -14.26
C ALA A 55 -4.08 -8.82 -14.77
N ASN A 56 -3.06 -8.70 -13.91
CA ASN A 56 -1.80 -8.03 -14.24
C ASN A 56 -0.54 -8.89 -14.06
N ALA A 57 -0.65 -10.10 -13.51
CA ALA A 57 0.50 -10.96 -13.18
C ALA A 57 1.44 -11.19 -14.37
N ASN A 58 0.87 -11.37 -15.57
CA ASN A 58 1.63 -11.57 -16.81
C ASN A 58 2.45 -10.34 -17.25
N ARG A 59 2.25 -9.17 -16.64
CA ARG A 59 2.98 -7.92 -16.93
C ARG A 59 4.13 -7.68 -15.95
N ILE A 60 4.24 -8.47 -14.88
CA ILE A 60 5.24 -8.29 -13.83
C ILE A 60 6.45 -9.18 -14.16
N PRO A 61 7.64 -8.61 -14.38
CA PRO A 61 8.86 -9.39 -14.54
C PRO A 61 9.15 -10.21 -13.28
N LEU A 62 9.55 -11.47 -13.46
CA LEU A 62 9.93 -12.38 -12.37
C LEU A 62 11.45 -12.61 -12.26
N GLU A 63 12.23 -11.81 -12.99
CA GLU A 63 13.69 -11.86 -12.99
C GLU A 63 14.30 -11.19 -11.75
#